data_AF-A0A537FD97-F1
#
_entry.id   AF-A0A537FD97-F1
#
_cell.length_a   1.000
_cell.length_b   1.000
_cell.length_c   1.000
_cell.angle_alpha   90.00
_cell.angle_beta   90.00
_cell.angle_gamma   90.00
#
_symmetry.space_group_name_H-M   'P 1'
#
loop_
_entity.id
_entity.type
_entity.pdbx_description
1 polymer ?
#
loop_
_entity_poly.entity_id
_entity_poly.type
_entity_poly.pdbx_seq_one_letter_code
_entity_poly.pdbx_strand_id
1 'polypeptide(L)'
;MSIVAIILGLLLFLSPSSAHRSPSVGNGVLMSVSNLALPWTWLGALSTIPLFWLLILGWILGLFVAIGVFSKRRNPRQIKPHYQRSAPGKNLDRRHKSHIRSLTALLAVFMIVLAVSGMTIFLIPPTTSSPGQGHGPGNGGNGGGTSGGQSGATSNNLASLSTSLFPVDQISDSKGLGYGGQRKIIIDTIGNIYVAYRKAPPGFSQEEICVAVSTDNGKTWADLGGGPVAIVNAPPVASGTPQGGGTGTDQRVPSIAVDSRDQIHVVWYGRDQVYTGANERQIKYARWDGAAWSPWVNISPVTGYSGSTYWQEHPVIVVGKNNVLHVLWEGADSGSVGVQQIKHSMSTDGGNNWTSWENIIPFDSSGQSRPDAVADQSGYLYAAWYGGVSGQTGTRIKYSRWDVGSRTWGQAQIVAGIEGFDQKHLSLAIDKSNTLRLVWDGPDNSNPNSLVKYSSLNLNLSTPQWTAWTNVNAITGLNQSDPIISIGPAGTVLVAWQEWTGSDSLTATNVSVYIMISGVAQSKTQLGSSFSTNNKWPVMSEDSSSGIVRIAWLSGQGAPYTICYGQTSLTVS
;
A
#
# COMPACT_ATOMS: atom_id res chain seq x y z
N MET A 1 -34.14 43.89 9.19
CA MET A 1 -35.50 43.62 9.70
C MET A 1 -35.95 42.33 9.01
N SER A 2 -35.97 41.20 9.72
CA SER A 2 -37.03 40.79 10.66
C SER A 2 -38.29 40.35 9.87
N ILE A 3 -38.78 39.11 9.95
CA ILE A 3 -38.59 38.06 10.98
C ILE A 3 -38.56 36.66 10.35
N VAL A 4 -37.64 35.82 10.82
CA VAL A 4 -37.68 34.35 10.75
C VAL A 4 -38.23 33.86 12.09
N ALA A 5 -39.48 33.40 12.13
CA ALA A 5 -40.10 32.86 13.36
C ALA A 5 -41.33 31.95 13.07
N ILE A 6 -41.22 31.05 12.10
CA ILE A 6 -42.16 29.94 11.89
C ILE A 6 -41.32 28.68 11.62
N ILE A 7 -41.81 27.50 12.02
CA ILE A 7 -41.10 26.20 12.04
C ILE A 7 -40.19 26.01 13.29
N LEU A 8 -40.77 26.15 14.48
CA LEU A 8 -40.36 25.42 15.69
C LEU A 8 -41.51 25.47 16.72
N GLY A 9 -42.57 24.68 16.47
CA GLY A 9 -43.78 24.75 17.27
C GLY A 9 -44.95 23.93 16.73
N LEU A 10 -44.77 22.61 16.58
CA LEU A 10 -45.85 21.65 16.32
C LEU A 10 -45.33 20.20 16.47
N LEU A 11 -45.33 19.66 17.70
CA LEU A 11 -45.48 18.23 18.06
C LEU A 11 -45.18 17.99 19.56
N LEU A 12 -46.03 18.57 20.43
CA LEU A 12 -46.14 18.16 21.83
C LEU A 12 -47.61 18.29 22.26
N PHE A 13 -48.37 17.21 22.13
CA PHE A 13 -49.52 16.86 22.98
C PHE A 13 -50.02 15.46 22.58
N LEU A 14 -49.82 14.47 23.47
CA LEU A 14 -50.76 13.40 23.86
C LEU A 14 -50.05 12.32 24.71
N SER A 15 -50.18 12.47 26.03
CA SER A 15 -50.08 11.44 27.09
C SER A 15 -51.50 11.25 27.67
N PRO A 16 -51.87 10.27 28.54
CA PRO A 16 -51.10 9.40 29.46
C PRO A 16 -51.32 7.89 29.19
N SER A 17 -50.99 6.88 30.01
CA SER A 17 -50.51 6.71 31.41
C SER A 17 -49.41 5.61 31.45
N SER A 18 -48.87 5.01 32.54
CA SER A 18 -49.13 4.93 34.00
C SER A 18 -47.75 4.70 34.67
N ALA A 19 -47.25 5.52 35.60
CA ALA A 19 -47.56 5.56 37.04
C ALA A 19 -47.07 4.35 37.90
N HIS A 20 -45.87 4.46 38.52
CA HIS A 20 -45.65 4.18 39.96
C HIS A 20 -44.37 4.86 40.51
N ARG A 21 -44.18 4.87 41.84
CA ARG A 21 -43.50 5.93 42.63
C ARG A 21 -42.06 5.61 43.10
N SER A 22 -41.16 6.61 43.01
CA SER A 22 -40.34 7.31 44.05
C SER A 22 -39.97 6.66 45.42
N PRO A 23 -39.00 7.20 46.22
CA PRO A 23 -38.00 8.28 45.96
C PRO A 23 -36.57 8.14 46.58
N SER A 24 -35.69 9.14 46.30
CA SER A 24 -34.55 9.65 47.12
C SER A 24 -33.28 8.76 47.23
N VAL A 25 -32.02 9.22 47.32
CA VAL A 25 -31.31 10.52 47.57
C VAL A 25 -30.02 10.53 46.67
N GLY A 26 -29.33 11.62 46.27
CA GLY A 26 -29.53 13.08 46.36
C GLY A 26 -28.18 13.88 46.33
N ASN A 27 -28.24 15.17 45.94
CA ASN A 27 -27.18 16.22 45.93
C ASN A 27 -25.95 16.10 45.00
N GLY A 28 -25.73 17.17 44.19
CA GLY A 28 -24.55 17.33 43.32
C GLY A 28 -24.54 18.62 42.45
N VAL A 29 -24.50 19.80 43.09
CA VAL A 29 -24.04 21.12 42.58
C VAL A 29 -24.36 21.54 41.13
N LEU A 30 -25.18 22.59 40.97
CA LEU A 30 -25.32 23.35 39.72
C LEU A 30 -25.51 24.85 39.99
N MET A 31 -24.45 25.65 39.83
CA MET A 31 -24.50 27.12 39.74
C MET A 31 -23.33 27.66 38.91
N SER A 32 -23.61 28.01 37.65
CA SER A 32 -22.91 29.05 36.88
C SER A 32 -23.67 29.25 35.57
N VAL A 33 -24.10 30.48 35.29
CA VAL A 33 -24.93 30.83 34.12
C VAL A 33 -24.28 32.02 33.41
N SER A 34 -24.10 31.87 32.10
CA SER A 34 -23.91 32.92 31.10
C SER A 34 -22.79 33.95 31.29
N ASN A 35 -21.74 33.81 30.46
CA ASN A 35 -21.14 34.93 29.74
C ASN A 35 -20.35 34.42 28.52
N LEU A 36 -21.02 34.35 27.35
CA LEU A 36 -20.40 34.03 26.07
C LEU A 36 -20.40 35.28 25.19
N ALA A 37 -19.33 36.06 25.29
CA ALA A 37 -19.06 37.17 24.38
C ALA A 37 -18.51 36.62 23.05
N LEU A 38 -19.21 36.86 21.95
CA LEU A 38 -18.74 36.54 20.60
C LEU A 38 -17.82 37.67 20.09
N PRO A 39 -16.56 37.39 19.69
CA PRO A 39 -15.67 38.42 19.17
C PRO A 39 -16.06 38.87 17.76
N TRP A 40 -16.14 40.19 17.58
CA TRP A 40 -16.48 40.88 16.33
C TRP A 40 -15.33 40.91 15.31
N THR A 41 -14.80 39.76 14.91
CA THR A 41 -13.66 39.66 13.95
C THR A 41 -14.00 38.97 12.62
N TRP A 42 -15.27 38.65 12.37
CA TRP A 42 -15.74 37.91 11.18
C TRP A 42 -16.48 38.76 10.14
N LEU A 43 -16.11 40.04 9.99
CA LEU A 43 -16.62 40.95 8.94
C LEU A 43 -15.52 41.64 8.13
N GLY A 44 -14.36 40.98 7.99
CA GLY A 44 -13.15 41.50 7.37
C GLY A 44 -12.70 40.82 6.06
N ALA A 45 -13.62 40.36 5.19
CA ALA A 45 -13.27 39.82 3.87
C ALA A 45 -14.44 39.78 2.87
N LEU A 46 -15.01 40.93 2.50
CA LEU A 46 -16.00 41.04 1.40
C LEU A 46 -15.49 41.82 0.17
N SER A 47 -14.21 42.21 0.16
CA SER A 47 -13.56 42.98 -0.91
C SER A 47 -12.72 42.14 -1.88
N THR A 48 -12.66 40.82 -1.71
CA THR A 48 -11.82 39.91 -2.49
C THR A 48 -12.56 38.64 -2.95
N ILE A 49 -13.73 38.82 -3.59
CA ILE A 49 -14.28 37.80 -4.48
C ILE A 49 -13.79 38.14 -5.91
N PRO A 50 -12.84 37.39 -6.48
CA PRO A 50 -12.43 37.59 -7.87
C PRO A 50 -13.63 37.57 -8.82
N LEU A 51 -13.63 38.47 -9.81
CA LEU A 51 -14.67 38.58 -10.84
C LEU A 51 -15.00 37.22 -11.51
N PHE A 52 -13.99 36.36 -11.61
CA PHE A 52 -14.04 34.97 -12.03
C PHE A 52 -15.14 34.14 -11.36
N TRP A 53 -15.31 34.23 -10.03
CA TRP A 53 -16.30 33.44 -9.29
C TRP A 53 -17.73 33.92 -9.52
N LEU A 54 -17.93 35.23 -9.69
CA LEU A 54 -19.23 35.80 -10.07
C LEU A 54 -19.62 35.41 -11.51
N LEU A 55 -18.64 35.35 -12.41
CA LEU A 55 -18.85 34.87 -13.79
C LEU A 55 -19.20 33.37 -13.82
N ILE A 56 -18.53 32.52 -13.04
CA ILE A 56 -18.86 31.08 -12.92
C ILE A 56 -20.28 30.90 -12.37
N LEU A 57 -20.67 31.65 -11.32
CA LEU A 57 -22.01 31.56 -10.75
C LEU A 57 -23.09 31.93 -11.78
N GLY A 58 -22.87 33.01 -12.54
CA GLY A 58 -23.75 33.41 -13.65
C GLY A 58 -23.83 32.36 -14.77
N TRP A 59 -22.70 31.70 -15.08
CA TRP A 59 -22.63 30.64 -16.09
C TRP A 59 -23.46 29.40 -15.70
N ILE A 60 -23.35 28.97 -14.43
CA ILE A 60 -24.12 27.84 -13.88
C ILE A 60 -25.61 28.16 -13.89
N LEU A 61 -26.01 29.36 -13.44
CA LEU A 61 -27.41 29.81 -13.47
C LEU A 61 -27.98 29.85 -14.90
N GLY A 62 -27.22 30.35 -15.87
CA GLY A 62 -27.61 30.32 -17.29
C GLY A 62 -27.82 28.91 -17.85
N LEU A 63 -26.96 27.96 -17.46
CA LEU A 63 -27.06 26.55 -17.87
C LEU A 63 -28.35 25.90 -17.37
N PHE A 64 -28.74 26.12 -16.11
CA PHE A 64 -29.98 25.58 -15.55
C PHE A 64 -31.23 26.14 -16.23
N VAL A 65 -31.24 27.43 -16.58
CA VAL A 65 -32.35 28.04 -17.35
C VAL A 65 -32.46 27.42 -18.75
N ALA A 66 -31.33 27.23 -19.44
CA ALA A 66 -31.32 26.59 -20.76
C ALA A 66 -31.86 25.15 -20.72
N ILE A 67 -31.46 24.34 -19.74
CA ILE A 67 -31.94 22.96 -19.57
C ILE A 67 -33.44 22.94 -19.22
N GLY A 68 -33.91 23.85 -18.36
CA GLY A 68 -35.32 23.95 -17.97
C GLY A 68 -36.26 24.30 -19.13
N VAL A 69 -35.82 25.08 -20.11
CA VAL A 69 -36.61 25.45 -21.29
C VAL A 69 -36.80 24.27 -22.26
N PHE A 70 -35.86 23.31 -22.31
CA PHE A 70 -35.91 22.20 -23.28
C PHE A 70 -36.62 20.93 -22.79
N SER A 71 -36.92 20.76 -21.50
CA SER A 71 -37.53 19.50 -21.00
C SER A 71 -39.06 19.40 -21.18
N LYS A 72 -39.74 20.51 -21.53
CA LYS A 72 -41.21 20.60 -21.40
C LYS A 72 -41.98 20.19 -22.67
N ARG A 73 -42.14 18.87 -22.91
CA ARG A 73 -43.38 18.23 -23.46
C ARG A 73 -43.19 16.73 -23.76
N ARG A 74 -43.90 15.86 -23.03
CA ARG A 74 -44.49 14.60 -23.55
C ARG A 74 -45.62 14.14 -22.62
N ASN A 75 -46.84 14.08 -23.13
CA ASN A 75 -47.98 13.47 -22.42
C ASN A 75 -47.92 11.93 -22.59
N PRO A 76 -48.38 11.15 -21.60
CA PRO A 76 -48.42 9.70 -21.70
C PRO A 76 -49.64 9.22 -22.52
N ARG A 77 -49.49 8.09 -23.23
CA ARG A 77 -50.61 7.29 -23.74
C ARG A 77 -50.41 5.83 -23.34
N GLN A 78 -51.44 5.25 -22.72
CA GLN A 78 -51.58 3.81 -22.52
C GLN A 78 -51.94 3.13 -23.86
N ILE A 79 -51.61 1.84 -24.00
CA ILE A 79 -52.57 0.71 -24.18
C ILE A 79 -51.80 -0.63 -24.28
N LYS A 80 -52.50 -1.73 -23.99
CA LYS A 80 -52.05 -3.12 -23.78
C LYS A 80 -51.67 -3.91 -25.07
N PRO A 81 -51.10 -5.13 -24.96
CA PRO A 81 -50.32 -5.76 -26.04
C PRO A 81 -51.11 -6.75 -26.92
N HIS A 82 -50.53 -7.12 -28.07
CA HIS A 82 -50.83 -8.35 -28.81
C HIS A 82 -49.57 -8.95 -29.48
N TYR A 83 -49.63 -10.25 -29.76
CA TYR A 83 -48.52 -11.12 -30.14
C TYR A 83 -48.72 -11.66 -31.56
N GLN A 84 -47.73 -11.59 -32.48
CA GLN A 84 -47.31 -12.68 -33.41
C GLN A 84 -46.38 -12.25 -34.59
N ARG A 85 -45.33 -13.08 -34.78
CA ARG A 85 -44.67 -13.57 -36.02
C ARG A 85 -44.31 -12.66 -37.24
N SER A 86 -42.99 -12.42 -37.35
CA SER A 86 -42.06 -12.80 -38.45
C SER A 86 -42.12 -12.20 -39.89
N ALA A 87 -41.04 -11.44 -40.19
CA ALA A 87 -40.21 -11.49 -41.42
C ALA A 87 -40.69 -10.72 -42.70
N PRO A 88 -39.82 -10.48 -43.72
CA PRO A 88 -39.21 -9.14 -43.87
C PRO A 88 -39.29 -8.50 -45.29
N GLY A 89 -39.13 -7.17 -45.38
CA GLY A 89 -39.06 -6.44 -46.66
C GLY A 89 -38.49 -5.01 -46.53
N LYS A 90 -37.77 -4.53 -47.55
CA LYS A 90 -37.03 -3.24 -47.57
C LYS A 90 -37.87 -2.10 -48.19
N ASN A 91 -37.85 -0.89 -47.60
CA ASN A 91 -37.26 0.33 -48.23
C ASN A 91 -37.60 1.68 -47.53
N LEU A 92 -36.53 2.45 -47.29
CA LEU A 92 -36.31 3.90 -47.48
C LEU A 92 -37.25 5.01 -46.93
N ASP A 93 -36.56 5.95 -46.26
CA ASP A 93 -36.71 7.42 -46.30
C ASP A 93 -38.01 8.15 -45.94
N ARG A 94 -38.02 8.66 -44.68
CA ARG A 94 -38.37 10.07 -44.36
C ARG A 94 -38.07 10.44 -42.89
N ARG A 95 -36.80 10.62 -42.50
CA ARG A 95 -36.45 11.20 -41.17
C ARG A 95 -35.05 11.82 -41.03
N HIS A 96 -34.68 12.74 -41.91
CA HIS A 96 -33.36 13.41 -41.87
C HIS A 96 -33.40 14.93 -42.11
N LYS A 97 -34.20 15.67 -41.32
CA LYS A 97 -34.18 17.17 -41.31
C LYS A 97 -34.20 17.85 -39.93
N SER A 98 -34.41 17.14 -38.82
CA SER A 98 -34.34 17.72 -37.46
C SER A 98 -32.96 17.64 -36.81
N HIS A 99 -32.22 16.55 -36.99
CA HIS A 99 -30.94 16.31 -36.30
C HIS A 99 -29.79 17.20 -36.81
N ILE A 100 -29.78 17.54 -38.10
CA ILE A 100 -28.70 18.34 -38.71
C ILE A 100 -28.59 19.72 -38.06
N ARG A 101 -29.72 20.41 -37.80
CA ARG A 101 -29.72 21.75 -37.17
C ARG A 101 -29.19 21.74 -35.73
N SER A 102 -29.43 20.66 -34.98
CA SER A 102 -28.91 20.49 -33.62
C SER A 102 -27.39 20.26 -33.62
N LEU A 103 -26.88 19.51 -34.61
CA LEU A 103 -25.46 19.20 -34.73
C LEU A 103 -24.65 20.43 -35.16
N THR A 104 -25.15 21.23 -36.11
CA THR A 104 -24.49 22.48 -36.55
C THR A 104 -24.37 23.49 -35.41
N ALA A 105 -25.39 23.62 -34.56
CA ALA A 105 -25.34 24.49 -33.39
C ALA A 105 -24.31 24.02 -32.35
N LEU A 106 -24.22 22.70 -32.10
CA LEU A 106 -23.24 22.13 -31.18
C LEU A 106 -21.79 22.36 -31.67
N LEU A 107 -21.55 22.16 -32.97
CA LEU A 107 -20.24 22.40 -33.61
C LEU A 107 -19.85 23.89 -33.57
N ALA A 108 -20.79 24.82 -33.79
CA ALA A 108 -20.52 26.25 -33.69
C ALA A 108 -20.08 26.66 -32.26
N VAL A 109 -20.74 26.13 -31.23
CA VAL A 109 -20.34 26.37 -29.83
C VAL A 109 -18.96 25.78 -29.53
N PHE A 110 -18.66 24.56 -30.02
CA PHE A 110 -17.36 23.92 -29.81
C PHE A 110 -16.21 24.68 -30.48
N MET A 111 -16.43 25.21 -31.70
CA MET A 111 -15.44 26.03 -32.41
C MET A 111 -15.19 27.38 -31.71
N ILE A 112 -16.22 28.00 -31.12
CA ILE A 112 -16.06 29.23 -30.31
C ILE A 112 -15.26 28.95 -29.04
N VAL A 113 -15.51 27.81 -28.36
CA VAL A 113 -14.73 27.40 -27.18
C VAL A 113 -13.25 27.20 -27.53
N LEU A 114 -12.93 26.55 -28.66
CA LEU A 114 -11.55 26.40 -29.14
C LEU A 114 -10.89 27.74 -29.52
N ALA A 115 -11.64 28.67 -30.12
CA ALA A 115 -11.12 30.00 -30.47
C ALA A 115 -10.81 30.86 -29.22
N VAL A 116 -11.56 30.67 -28.13
CA VAL A 116 -11.33 31.39 -26.86
C VAL A 116 -10.21 30.75 -26.03
N SER A 117 -10.08 29.43 -26.03
CA SER A 117 -8.98 28.75 -25.32
C SER A 117 -7.62 28.82 -26.04
N GLY A 118 -7.61 29.06 -27.35
CA GLY A 118 -6.38 29.27 -28.13
C GLY A 118 -5.65 30.60 -27.89
N MET A 119 -6.22 31.53 -27.11
CA MET A 119 -5.67 32.89 -26.92
C MET A 119 -4.85 33.11 -25.64
N THR A 120 -4.46 32.04 -24.93
CA THR A 120 -3.54 32.10 -23.78
C THR A 120 -2.33 31.18 -23.95
N ILE A 121 -1.55 31.39 -25.01
CA ILE A 121 -0.18 30.87 -25.15
C ILE A 121 0.77 32.04 -25.36
N PHE A 122 1.49 32.44 -24.30
CA PHE A 122 2.58 33.40 -24.38
C PHE A 122 3.93 32.67 -24.38
N LEU A 123 4.55 32.64 -25.56
CA LEU A 123 5.99 32.75 -25.82
C LEU A 123 6.97 32.13 -24.79
N ILE A 124 7.45 30.92 -25.08
CA ILE A 124 8.81 30.49 -24.74
C ILE A 124 9.62 30.56 -26.04
N PRO A 125 10.74 31.32 -26.12
CA PRO A 125 11.56 31.39 -27.33
C PRO A 125 12.41 30.11 -27.49
N PRO A 126 12.69 29.69 -28.74
CA PRO A 126 13.49 28.49 -28.99
C PRO A 126 14.99 28.77 -28.84
N THR A 127 15.71 27.91 -28.13
CA THR A 127 17.18 27.84 -28.18
C THR A 127 17.62 26.55 -28.86
N THR A 128 18.15 26.69 -30.07
CA THR A 128 18.81 25.62 -30.83
C THR A 128 20.16 26.10 -31.35
N SER A 129 21.06 25.16 -31.64
CA SER A 129 22.44 25.33 -32.13
C SER A 129 23.48 25.74 -31.07
N SER A 130 24.74 25.28 -31.08
CA SER A 130 25.37 24.21 -31.88
C SER A 130 26.73 23.81 -31.27
N PRO A 131 27.36 22.69 -31.68
CA PRO A 131 28.72 22.32 -31.21
C PRO A 131 29.80 23.19 -31.86
N GLY A 132 30.91 23.40 -31.14
CA GLY A 132 32.07 24.17 -31.63
C GLY A 132 33.40 23.44 -31.42
N GLN A 133 34.02 23.00 -32.51
CA GLN A 133 35.47 22.76 -32.56
C GLN A 133 36.21 24.10 -32.74
N GLY A 134 37.43 24.20 -32.22
CA GLY A 134 38.33 25.33 -32.49
C GLY A 134 39.77 24.99 -32.11
N HIS A 135 40.67 24.95 -33.11
CA HIS A 135 42.11 24.78 -32.91
C HIS A 135 42.79 26.09 -32.47
N GLY A 136 43.83 26.00 -31.63
CA GLY A 136 44.75 27.10 -31.29
C GLY A 136 45.92 26.59 -30.41
N PRO A 137 47.17 27.09 -30.55
CA PRO A 137 48.34 26.24 -30.27
C PRO A 137 49.14 26.52 -28.98
N GLY A 138 49.76 25.46 -28.45
CA GLY A 138 51.22 25.43 -28.25
C GLY A 138 51.87 26.10 -27.02
N ASN A 139 51.89 25.39 -25.88
CA ASN A 139 53.05 25.17 -24.99
C ASN A 139 52.58 24.23 -23.85
N GLY A 140 53.35 23.28 -23.32
CA GLY A 140 54.80 23.16 -23.30
C GLY A 140 55.23 22.89 -21.85
N GLY A 141 54.91 21.71 -21.31
CA GLY A 141 55.13 21.37 -19.89
C GLY A 141 55.05 19.87 -19.64
N ASN A 142 56.17 19.28 -19.22
CA ASN A 142 56.37 17.84 -19.08
C ASN A 142 55.95 17.34 -17.67
N GLY A 143 55.33 16.16 -17.58
CA GLY A 143 54.89 15.60 -16.30
C GLY A 143 54.08 14.32 -16.46
N GLY A 144 54.75 13.16 -16.46
CA GLY A 144 54.10 11.86 -16.61
C GLY A 144 53.29 11.44 -15.38
N GLY A 145 52.11 10.87 -15.61
CA GLY A 145 51.26 10.25 -14.59
C GLY A 145 50.38 9.19 -15.23
N THR A 146 50.54 7.94 -14.81
CA THR A 146 49.84 6.78 -15.37
C THR A 146 48.34 6.78 -15.05
N SER A 147 47.48 6.82 -16.06
CA SER A 147 46.07 6.46 -15.95
C SER A 147 45.59 5.75 -17.22
N GLY A 148 46.06 4.51 -17.41
CA GLY A 148 45.40 3.58 -18.33
C GLY A 148 43.99 3.30 -17.81
N GLY A 149 42.98 3.90 -18.45
CA GLY A 149 41.59 3.73 -18.04
C GLY A 149 41.13 2.29 -18.21
N GLN A 150 40.97 1.56 -17.10
CA GLN A 150 40.24 0.29 -17.11
C GLN A 150 38.75 0.58 -17.26
N SER A 151 38.25 0.43 -18.49
CA SER A 151 36.84 0.15 -18.73
C SER A 151 36.48 -1.20 -18.08
N GLY A 152 35.44 -1.24 -17.23
CA GLY A 152 34.86 -2.50 -16.75
C GLY A 152 35.08 -2.86 -15.27
N ALA A 153 35.32 -1.89 -14.39
CA ALA A 153 35.27 -2.15 -12.94
C ALA A 153 33.82 -2.41 -12.48
N THR A 154 33.52 -3.65 -12.09
CA THR A 154 32.23 -4.03 -11.48
C THR A 154 32.04 -3.33 -10.13
N SER A 155 30.97 -2.55 -10.01
CA SER A 155 30.65 -1.84 -8.77
C SER A 155 29.65 -2.63 -7.95
N ASN A 156 30.15 -3.62 -7.19
CA ASN A 156 29.40 -4.29 -6.12
C ASN A 156 29.29 -3.41 -4.85
N ASN A 157 29.47 -2.10 -4.99
CA ASN A 157 29.65 -1.16 -3.89
C ASN A 157 28.29 -0.61 -3.43
N LEU A 158 27.84 -1.02 -2.25
CA LEU A 158 26.61 -0.52 -1.62
C LEU A 158 26.87 0.66 -0.65
N ALA A 159 28.12 1.09 -0.47
CA ALA A 159 28.54 1.96 0.63
C ALA A 159 27.86 3.34 0.68
N SER A 160 27.33 3.88 -0.43
CA SER A 160 26.59 5.15 -0.40
C SER A 160 25.32 5.08 0.46
N LEU A 161 24.77 3.89 0.70
CA LEU A 161 23.65 3.65 1.63
C LEU A 161 24.00 3.91 3.10
N SER A 162 25.29 4.08 3.43
CA SER A 162 25.75 4.49 4.77
C SER A 162 25.76 6.01 4.98
N THR A 163 25.70 6.82 3.91
CA THR A 163 25.92 8.28 3.96
C THR A 163 24.85 9.11 3.28
N SER A 164 24.19 8.59 2.24
CA SER A 164 23.21 9.32 1.41
C SER A 164 21.79 8.93 1.83
N LEU A 165 21.27 9.60 2.86
CA LEU A 165 19.98 9.27 3.50
C LEU A 165 19.03 10.47 3.45
N PHE A 166 17.74 10.20 3.27
CA PHE A 166 16.68 11.20 3.26
C PHE A 166 15.55 10.80 4.21
N PRO A 167 14.95 11.74 4.96
CA PRO A 167 13.76 11.46 5.76
C PRO A 167 12.53 11.38 4.86
N VAL A 168 11.77 10.29 4.98
CA VAL A 168 10.47 10.12 4.32
C VAL A 168 9.38 10.80 5.14
N ASP A 169 9.32 10.50 6.44
CA ASP A 169 8.34 11.06 7.38
C ASP A 169 8.75 10.83 8.85
N GLN A 170 8.05 11.48 9.78
CA GLN A 170 8.12 11.26 11.23
C GLN A 170 6.84 10.61 11.76
N ILE A 171 7.00 9.56 12.57
CA ILE A 171 5.87 8.78 13.12
C ILE A 171 5.98 8.55 14.63
N SER A 172 4.85 8.37 15.30
CA SER A 172 4.74 8.00 16.72
C SER A 172 5.14 6.55 16.99
N ASP A 173 4.98 5.66 16.01
CA ASP A 173 4.95 4.22 16.22
C ASP A 173 6.25 3.49 15.86
N SER A 174 6.75 2.67 16.78
CA SER A 174 7.96 1.85 16.61
C SER A 174 7.81 0.69 15.61
N LYS A 175 6.62 0.51 15.04
CA LYS A 175 6.24 -0.53 14.07
C LYS A 175 5.60 0.06 12.81
N GLY A 176 5.83 1.34 12.48
CA GLY A 176 5.16 1.99 11.35
C GLY A 176 5.46 1.39 9.98
N LEU A 177 6.71 0.95 9.78
CA LEU A 177 7.16 0.09 8.66
C LEU A 177 7.09 -1.41 8.99
N GLY A 178 6.65 -1.76 10.19
CA GLY A 178 6.99 -3.01 10.86
C GLY A 178 6.52 -4.28 10.13
N TYR A 179 7.25 -5.36 10.45
CA TYR A 179 7.15 -6.70 9.88
C TYR A 179 7.63 -6.82 8.42
N GLY A 180 8.66 -7.64 8.20
CA GLY A 180 9.17 -7.99 6.86
C GLY A 180 8.17 -8.79 6.01
N GLY A 181 8.47 -8.93 4.71
CA GLY A 181 7.75 -9.81 3.77
C GLY A 181 6.44 -9.27 3.17
N GLN A 182 6.08 -8.01 3.41
CA GLN A 182 4.73 -7.49 3.11
C GLN A 182 4.68 -6.34 2.11
N ARG A 183 5.70 -6.17 1.24
CA ARG A 183 5.82 -5.08 0.24
C ARG A 183 5.41 -3.69 0.73
N LYS A 184 6.36 -2.92 1.28
CA LYS A 184 6.11 -1.52 1.71
C LYS A 184 6.53 -0.46 0.69
N ILE A 185 7.28 -0.83 -0.36
CA ILE A 185 7.86 0.12 -1.32
C ILE A 185 7.70 -0.38 -2.75
N ILE A 186 7.28 0.52 -3.64
CA ILE A 186 7.09 0.30 -5.08
C ILE A 186 7.68 1.47 -5.86
N ILE A 187 7.90 1.25 -7.16
CA ILE A 187 8.33 2.25 -8.12
C ILE A 187 7.41 2.16 -9.35
N ASP A 188 6.91 3.29 -9.83
CA ASP A 188 6.08 3.35 -11.05
C ASP A 188 6.94 3.35 -12.34
N THR A 189 6.30 3.33 -13.51
CA THR A 189 7.03 3.26 -14.80
C THR A 189 7.91 4.48 -15.10
N ILE A 190 7.67 5.62 -14.45
CA ILE A 190 8.45 6.86 -14.63
C ILE A 190 9.49 7.10 -13.53
N GLY A 191 9.53 6.24 -12.51
CA GLY A 191 10.54 6.25 -11.46
C GLY A 191 10.15 6.95 -10.16
N ASN A 192 8.87 7.32 -9.99
CA ASN A 192 8.38 7.80 -8.70
C ASN A 192 8.40 6.66 -7.69
N ILE A 193 8.73 6.96 -6.45
CA ILE A 193 8.90 5.99 -5.38
C ILE A 193 7.78 6.20 -4.37
N TYR A 194 7.13 5.12 -3.94
CA TYR A 194 6.08 5.16 -2.93
C TYR A 194 6.44 4.28 -1.75
N VAL A 195 6.24 4.78 -0.53
CA VAL A 195 6.48 4.03 0.72
C VAL A 195 5.20 4.03 1.54
N ALA A 196 4.65 2.84 1.81
CA ALA A 196 3.45 2.62 2.61
C ALA A 196 3.81 2.29 4.07
N TYR A 197 3.20 3.01 5.01
CA TYR A 197 3.44 2.90 6.45
C TYR A 197 2.14 3.23 7.22
N ARG A 198 2.18 3.12 8.55
CA ARG A 198 1.11 3.66 9.41
C ARG A 198 1.58 4.86 10.23
N LYS A 199 0.67 5.81 10.45
CA LYS A 199 0.87 7.06 11.19
C LYS A 199 -0.46 7.57 11.72
N ALA A 200 -0.48 8.16 12.91
CA ALA A 200 -1.62 8.90 13.42
C ALA A 200 -1.77 10.25 12.68
N PRO A 201 -2.89 10.51 11.97
CA PRO A 201 -3.09 11.78 11.29
C PRO A 201 -3.17 12.96 12.29
N PRO A 202 -2.86 14.21 11.88
CA PRO A 202 -2.95 15.37 12.76
C PRO A 202 -4.33 15.51 13.41
N GLY A 203 -4.37 15.53 14.74
CA GLY A 203 -5.61 15.62 15.53
C GLY A 203 -6.25 14.27 15.89
N PHE A 204 -5.72 13.15 15.40
CA PHE A 204 -6.16 11.79 15.74
C PHE A 204 -5.15 11.11 16.69
N SER A 205 -5.63 10.15 17.48
CA SER A 205 -4.78 9.26 18.29
C SER A 205 -4.70 7.84 17.74
N GLN A 206 -5.49 7.55 16.70
CA GLN A 206 -5.52 6.30 15.97
C GLN A 206 -4.55 6.35 14.79
N GLU A 207 -3.75 5.30 14.66
CA GLU A 207 -2.87 5.07 13.52
C GLU A 207 -3.71 4.69 12.28
N GLU A 208 -3.53 5.43 11.19
CA GLU A 208 -4.12 5.17 9.87
C GLU A 208 -3.01 4.77 8.88
N ILE A 209 -3.38 4.32 7.68
CA ILE A 209 -2.42 4.00 6.62
C ILE A 209 -2.09 5.24 5.79
N CYS A 210 -0.80 5.53 5.63
CA CYS A 210 -0.29 6.56 4.75
C CYS A 210 0.58 5.95 3.64
N VAL A 211 0.70 6.67 2.53
CA VAL A 211 1.67 6.39 1.46
C VAL A 211 2.41 7.69 1.17
N ALA A 212 3.71 7.74 1.44
CA ALA A 212 4.54 8.86 1.01
C ALA A 212 5.00 8.62 -0.43
N VAL A 213 5.04 9.68 -1.24
CA VAL A 213 5.54 9.67 -2.62
C VAL A 213 6.75 10.59 -2.76
N SER A 214 7.72 10.18 -3.57
CA SER A 214 8.82 11.01 -4.06
C SER A 214 8.93 10.95 -5.57
N THR A 215 9.11 12.13 -6.19
CA THR A 215 9.25 12.30 -7.65
C THR A 215 10.65 12.80 -8.06
N ASP A 216 11.55 12.99 -7.11
CA ASP A 216 12.89 13.57 -7.31
C ASP A 216 14.04 12.60 -6.98
N ASN A 217 13.74 11.29 -7.06
CA ASN A 217 14.58 10.17 -6.64
C ASN A 217 14.82 10.13 -5.12
N GLY A 218 13.77 10.34 -4.32
CA GLY A 218 13.78 10.11 -2.88
C GLY A 218 14.40 11.25 -2.06
N LYS A 219 14.63 12.43 -2.63
CA LYS A 219 15.22 13.58 -1.92
C LYS A 219 14.17 14.35 -1.13
N THR A 220 12.97 14.48 -1.67
CA THR A 220 11.80 15.06 -1.00
C THR A 220 10.61 14.10 -1.08
N TRP A 221 9.74 14.20 -0.08
CA TRP A 221 8.60 13.29 0.13
C TRP A 221 7.36 14.09 0.54
N ALA A 222 6.18 13.59 0.15
CA ALA A 222 4.89 14.13 0.54
C ALA A 222 3.86 12.99 0.67
N ASP A 223 2.81 13.19 1.46
CA ASP A 223 1.68 12.23 1.52
C ASP A 223 0.94 12.20 0.17
N LEU A 224 0.76 11.00 -0.40
CA LEU A 224 0.04 10.79 -1.65
C LEU A 224 -1.44 11.12 -1.46
N GLY A 225 -1.90 12.18 -2.12
CA GLY A 225 -3.24 12.75 -1.92
C GLY A 225 -3.35 13.72 -0.73
N GLY A 226 -2.23 14.06 -0.08
CA GLY A 226 -2.18 15.04 1.00
C GLY A 226 -2.67 14.54 2.36
N GLY A 227 -2.74 13.22 2.56
CA GLY A 227 -3.15 12.61 3.82
C GLY A 227 -3.16 11.07 3.77
N PRO A 228 -3.83 10.41 4.74
CA PRO A 228 -3.91 8.95 4.76
C PRO A 228 -4.76 8.40 3.61
N VAL A 229 -4.49 7.13 3.26
CA VAL A 229 -5.20 6.33 2.25
C VAL A 229 -6.71 6.29 2.53
N ALA A 230 -7.07 6.20 3.80
CA ALA A 230 -8.43 6.28 4.30
C ALA A 230 -8.44 6.77 5.76
N ILE A 231 -9.58 7.31 6.19
CA ILE A 231 -9.94 7.37 7.61
C ILE A 231 -10.98 6.27 7.86
N VAL A 232 -10.61 5.24 8.61
CA VAL A 232 -11.46 4.09 8.90
C VAL A 232 -11.97 4.21 10.34
N ASN A 233 -13.07 4.95 10.51
CA ASN A 233 -13.63 5.20 11.83
C ASN A 233 -14.04 3.88 12.53
N ALA A 234 -13.31 3.46 13.56
CA ALA A 234 -13.73 2.40 14.46
C ALA A 234 -13.82 2.91 15.91
N PRO A 235 -14.80 2.46 16.71
CA PRO A 235 -14.84 2.79 18.13
C PRO A 235 -13.59 2.27 18.88
N PRO A 236 -13.03 3.06 19.82
CA PRO A 236 -12.07 2.55 20.79
C PRO A 236 -12.64 1.36 21.58
N VAL A 237 -11.82 0.35 21.87
CA VAL A 237 -12.25 -0.79 22.70
C VAL A 237 -12.37 -0.30 24.15
N ALA A 238 -13.58 -0.36 24.71
CA ALA A 238 -13.88 0.21 26.03
C ALA A 238 -13.24 -0.52 27.23
N SER A 239 -12.62 -1.69 27.04
CA SER A 239 -12.37 -2.63 28.16
C SER A 239 -11.12 -3.53 28.05
N GLY A 240 -10.08 -3.18 27.28
CA GLY A 240 -8.85 -3.99 27.32
C GLY A 240 -7.66 -3.46 26.55
N THR A 241 -6.47 -3.95 26.94
CA THR A 241 -5.25 -3.92 26.15
C THR A 241 -5.34 -4.96 25.03
N PRO A 242 -5.38 -4.57 23.75
CA PRO A 242 -5.27 -5.50 22.64
C PRO A 242 -3.96 -6.28 22.71
N GLN A 243 -4.03 -7.60 22.55
CA GLN A 243 -2.86 -8.44 22.36
C GLN A 243 -2.07 -7.91 21.15
N GLY A 244 -0.80 -7.54 21.37
CA GLY A 244 0.01 -6.76 20.43
C GLY A 244 0.39 -5.33 20.91
N GLY A 245 -0.18 -4.85 22.02
CA GLY A 245 0.39 -3.76 22.83
C GLY A 245 0.08 -2.32 22.40
N GLY A 246 -1.03 -2.06 21.71
CA GLY A 246 -1.46 -0.69 21.33
C GLY A 246 -2.87 -0.37 21.82
N THR A 247 -3.11 0.85 22.31
CA THR A 247 -4.30 1.33 23.07
C THR A 247 -5.63 1.43 22.30
N GLY A 248 -5.85 0.56 21.30
CA GLY A 248 -7.07 0.54 20.49
C GLY A 248 -6.91 1.11 19.08
N THR A 249 -5.68 1.41 18.63
CA THR A 249 -5.39 1.86 17.26
C THR A 249 -5.48 0.71 16.26
N ASP A 250 -6.23 0.89 15.18
CA ASP A 250 -6.79 -0.25 14.45
C ASP A 250 -6.75 -0.21 12.92
N GLN A 251 -5.96 0.65 12.26
CA GLN A 251 -5.45 0.29 10.93
C GLN A 251 -3.95 -0.03 11.00
N ARG A 252 -3.55 -1.13 10.34
CA ARG A 252 -2.27 -1.79 10.60
C ARG A 252 -1.68 -2.41 9.36
N VAL A 253 -0.36 -2.30 9.27
CA VAL A 253 0.53 -3.09 8.40
C VAL A 253 0.04 -3.09 6.94
N PRO A 254 0.36 -2.04 6.18
CA PRO A 254 -0.03 -1.98 4.77
C PRO A 254 0.83 -2.91 3.92
N SER A 255 0.30 -3.27 2.76
CA SER A 255 1.03 -3.81 1.62
C SER A 255 0.63 -3.03 0.38
N ILE A 256 1.62 -2.67 -0.45
CA ILE A 256 1.45 -1.80 -1.61
C ILE A 256 1.95 -2.50 -2.88
N ALA A 257 1.20 -2.36 -3.98
CA ALA A 257 1.58 -2.80 -5.32
C ALA A 257 1.20 -1.74 -6.36
N VAL A 258 1.81 -1.82 -7.54
CA VAL A 258 1.51 -0.95 -8.70
C VAL A 258 1.20 -1.83 -9.91
N ASP A 259 0.16 -1.48 -10.67
CA ASP A 259 -0.20 -2.19 -11.90
C ASP A 259 0.51 -1.65 -13.15
N SER A 260 0.37 -2.33 -14.30
CA SER A 260 1.00 -1.88 -15.56
C SER A 260 0.43 -0.59 -16.17
N ARG A 261 -0.46 0.11 -15.46
CA ARG A 261 -1.02 1.43 -15.80
C ARG A 261 -0.65 2.49 -14.74
N ASP A 262 0.33 2.17 -13.89
CA ASP A 262 0.75 2.97 -12.73
C ASP A 262 -0.37 3.21 -11.70
N GLN A 263 -1.40 2.36 -11.67
CA GLN A 263 -2.41 2.38 -10.61
C GLN A 263 -1.84 1.77 -9.34
N ILE A 264 -1.87 2.53 -8.25
CA ILE A 264 -1.36 2.12 -6.95
C ILE A 264 -2.48 1.45 -6.17
N HIS A 265 -2.17 0.30 -5.59
CA HIS A 265 -3.08 -0.54 -4.83
C HIS A 265 -2.52 -0.74 -3.41
N VAL A 266 -3.34 -0.49 -2.40
CA VAL A 266 -2.97 -0.67 -0.99
C VAL A 266 -3.96 -1.59 -0.31
N VAL A 267 -3.45 -2.60 0.39
CA VAL A 267 -4.22 -3.42 1.34
C VAL A 267 -3.65 -3.27 2.74
N TRP A 268 -4.49 -3.42 3.75
CA TRP A 268 -4.10 -3.37 5.16
C TRP A 268 -5.09 -4.15 6.00
N TYR A 269 -4.85 -4.30 7.30
CA TYR A 269 -5.80 -4.93 8.20
C TYR A 269 -6.21 -4.02 9.34
N GLY A 270 -7.37 -4.29 9.92
CA GLY A 270 -7.90 -3.44 10.96
C GLY A 270 -9.33 -3.73 11.37
N ARG A 271 -9.87 -2.94 12.30
CA ARG A 271 -11.31 -2.95 12.65
C ARG A 271 -12.04 -1.93 11.77
N ASP A 272 -13.35 -1.78 11.96
CA ASP A 272 -14.17 -0.75 11.33
C ASP A 272 -15.49 -0.55 12.12
N GLN A 273 -16.45 0.22 11.58
CA GLN A 273 -17.74 0.48 12.23
C GLN A 273 -18.61 -0.78 12.41
N VAL A 274 -18.40 -1.81 11.58
CA VAL A 274 -19.18 -3.06 11.59
C VAL A 274 -18.48 -4.09 12.47
N TYR A 275 -17.16 -4.19 12.33
CA TYR A 275 -16.31 -5.16 13.01
C TYR A 275 -15.51 -4.47 14.11
N THR A 276 -16.13 -4.32 15.29
CA THR A 276 -15.66 -3.43 16.36
C THR A 276 -14.94 -4.16 17.50
N GLY A 277 -15.17 -5.46 17.65
CA GLY A 277 -14.63 -6.30 18.72
C GLY A 277 -13.10 -6.43 18.67
N ALA A 278 -12.50 -6.75 19.82
CA ALA A 278 -11.03 -6.70 20.02
C ALA A 278 -10.23 -7.50 18.98
N ASN A 279 -10.77 -8.61 18.47
CA ASN A 279 -10.17 -9.49 17.47
C ASN A 279 -10.92 -9.50 16.13
N GLU A 280 -11.96 -8.68 15.92
CA GLU A 280 -12.72 -8.66 14.66
C GLU A 280 -11.96 -7.90 13.55
N ARG A 281 -10.66 -8.16 13.41
CA ARG A 281 -9.82 -7.52 12.38
C ARG A 281 -10.12 -8.15 11.03
N GLN A 282 -10.29 -7.32 10.02
CA GLN A 282 -10.63 -7.69 8.64
C GLN A 282 -9.63 -7.04 7.69
N ILE A 283 -9.54 -7.53 6.44
CA ILE A 283 -8.66 -6.97 5.41
C ILE A 283 -9.39 -5.85 4.65
N LYS A 284 -8.71 -4.75 4.42
CA LYS A 284 -9.21 -3.59 3.66
C LYS A 284 -8.37 -3.35 2.41
N TYR A 285 -8.97 -2.66 1.45
CA TYR A 285 -8.35 -2.27 0.19
C TYR A 285 -8.77 -0.85 -0.22
N ALA A 286 -7.85 -0.12 -0.85
CA ALA A 286 -8.12 1.09 -1.62
C ALA A 286 -7.09 1.20 -2.77
N ARG A 287 -7.40 2.03 -3.77
CA ARG A 287 -6.50 2.33 -4.90
C ARG A 287 -6.42 3.83 -5.17
N TRP A 288 -5.29 4.28 -5.69
CA TRP A 288 -5.10 5.64 -6.20
C TRP A 288 -5.43 5.69 -7.69
N ASP A 289 -6.30 6.60 -8.12
CA ASP A 289 -6.69 6.72 -9.54
C ASP A 289 -5.87 7.74 -10.35
N GLY A 290 -4.86 8.34 -9.73
CA GLY A 290 -4.07 9.46 -10.27
C GLY A 290 -4.44 10.81 -9.66
N ALA A 291 -5.64 10.96 -9.08
CA ALA A 291 -6.12 12.20 -8.48
C ALA A 291 -6.67 12.04 -7.05
N ALA A 292 -7.23 10.86 -6.72
CA ALA A 292 -7.79 10.56 -5.41
C ALA A 292 -7.62 9.08 -5.02
N TRP A 293 -7.71 8.82 -3.71
CA TRP A 293 -7.96 7.47 -3.20
C TRP A 293 -9.41 7.08 -3.42
N SER A 294 -9.65 5.85 -3.88
CA SER A 294 -10.98 5.25 -3.86
C SER A 294 -11.50 5.16 -2.41
N PRO A 295 -12.83 5.17 -2.19
CA PRO A 295 -13.39 4.69 -0.93
C PRO A 295 -12.80 3.32 -0.59
N TRP A 296 -12.45 3.11 0.69
CA TRP A 296 -11.95 1.83 1.14
C TRP A 296 -13.07 0.79 1.13
N VAL A 297 -12.70 -0.48 0.91
CA VAL A 297 -13.61 -1.62 0.98
C VAL A 297 -13.03 -2.70 1.89
N ASN A 298 -13.90 -3.40 2.62
CA ASN A 298 -13.54 -4.63 3.34
C ASN A 298 -13.58 -5.78 2.33
N ILE A 299 -12.42 -6.39 2.02
CA ILE A 299 -12.34 -7.41 0.97
C ILE A 299 -12.70 -8.78 1.54
N SER A 300 -13.60 -9.49 0.84
CA SER A 300 -13.99 -10.87 1.16
C SER A 300 -14.23 -11.10 2.68
N PRO A 301 -15.12 -10.31 3.33
CA PRO A 301 -15.22 -10.25 4.79
C PRO A 301 -15.53 -11.61 5.43
N VAL A 302 -14.91 -11.87 6.58
CA VAL A 302 -15.06 -13.10 7.36
C VAL A 302 -16.07 -12.85 8.49
N THR A 303 -17.31 -13.34 8.30
CA THR A 303 -18.52 -12.89 9.03
C THR A 303 -18.80 -13.58 10.37
N GLY A 304 -19.19 -12.81 11.39
CA GLY A 304 -20.01 -13.30 12.52
C GLY A 304 -19.27 -13.65 13.82
N TYR A 305 -18.31 -12.84 14.27
CA TYR A 305 -17.29 -13.26 15.24
C TYR A 305 -17.11 -12.40 16.50
N SER A 306 -18.19 -11.77 16.96
CA SER A 306 -18.16 -10.89 18.13
C SER A 306 -17.82 -11.65 19.42
N GLY A 307 -16.66 -11.33 20.00
CA GLY A 307 -16.15 -11.94 21.23
C GLY A 307 -15.37 -13.25 21.05
N SER A 308 -14.88 -13.55 19.84
CA SER A 308 -14.20 -14.81 19.52
C SER A 308 -12.81 -14.62 18.88
N THR A 309 -12.11 -15.73 18.58
CA THR A 309 -10.68 -15.73 18.18
C THR A 309 -10.44 -15.59 16.67
N TYR A 310 -11.45 -15.22 15.89
CA TYR A 310 -11.35 -15.12 14.43
C TYR A 310 -10.96 -13.70 14.00
N TRP A 311 -9.69 -13.55 13.65
CA TRP A 311 -9.07 -12.33 13.14
C TRP A 311 -8.50 -12.56 11.74
N GLN A 312 -8.40 -11.51 10.94
CA GLN A 312 -7.68 -11.46 9.67
C GLN A 312 -6.58 -10.39 9.76
N GLU A 313 -5.33 -10.76 9.50
CA GLU A 313 -4.17 -9.87 9.63
C GLU A 313 -3.10 -10.10 8.55
N HIS A 314 -2.15 -9.16 8.48
CA HIS A 314 -0.91 -9.28 7.72
C HIS A 314 -1.11 -9.61 6.22
N PRO A 315 -1.89 -8.79 5.49
CA PRO A 315 -2.10 -9.01 4.08
C PRO A 315 -0.85 -8.68 3.26
N VAL A 316 -0.72 -9.33 2.12
CA VAL A 316 0.19 -8.99 1.03
C VAL A 316 -0.61 -8.88 -0.27
N ILE A 317 -0.35 -7.86 -1.07
CA ILE A 317 -0.93 -7.69 -2.41
C ILE A 317 0.13 -7.91 -3.49
N VAL A 318 -0.27 -8.61 -4.55
CA VAL A 318 0.55 -8.90 -5.74
C VAL A 318 -0.25 -8.56 -6.99
N VAL A 319 0.38 -7.90 -7.95
CA VAL A 319 -0.19 -7.71 -9.29
C VAL A 319 0.32 -8.83 -10.19
N GLY A 320 -0.58 -9.70 -10.60
CA GLY A 320 -0.34 -10.73 -11.60
C GLY A 320 -0.58 -10.23 -13.03
N LYS A 321 -0.39 -11.15 -13.98
CA LYS A 321 -0.62 -10.92 -15.41
C LYS A 321 -1.98 -10.28 -15.70
N ASN A 322 -2.02 -9.36 -16.67
CA ASN A 322 -3.20 -8.58 -17.06
C ASN A 322 -3.79 -7.71 -15.93
N ASN A 323 -2.99 -7.35 -14.93
CA ASN A 323 -3.36 -6.56 -13.75
C ASN A 323 -4.44 -7.23 -12.89
N VAL A 324 -4.38 -8.57 -12.81
CA VAL A 324 -5.15 -9.33 -11.82
C VAL A 324 -4.52 -9.10 -10.46
N LEU A 325 -5.30 -8.63 -9.50
CA LEU A 325 -4.85 -8.42 -8.12
C LEU A 325 -5.03 -9.72 -7.34
N HIS A 326 -4.00 -10.17 -6.66
CA HIS A 326 -4.06 -11.25 -5.68
C HIS A 326 -3.77 -10.69 -4.30
N VAL A 327 -4.59 -11.03 -3.31
CA VAL A 327 -4.36 -10.67 -1.91
C VAL A 327 -4.35 -11.94 -1.08
N LEU A 328 -3.28 -12.11 -0.31
CA LEU A 328 -3.10 -13.20 0.64
C LEU A 328 -2.99 -12.63 2.04
N TRP A 329 -3.49 -13.34 3.04
CA TRP A 329 -3.41 -12.93 4.45
C TRP A 329 -3.44 -14.13 5.38
N GLU A 330 -3.11 -13.94 6.66
CA GLU A 330 -3.37 -14.96 7.69
C GLU A 330 -4.66 -14.64 8.46
N GLY A 331 -5.41 -15.67 8.81
CA GLY A 331 -6.55 -15.51 9.69
C GLY A 331 -7.26 -16.80 10.05
N ALA A 332 -8.02 -16.77 11.14
CA ALA A 332 -8.89 -17.88 11.53
C ALA A 332 -10.32 -17.66 11.01
N ASP A 333 -11.05 -18.75 10.77
CA ASP A 333 -12.46 -18.77 10.36
C ASP A 333 -13.21 -19.90 11.10
N SER A 334 -14.53 -20.01 10.94
CA SER A 334 -15.35 -21.02 11.64
C SER A 334 -14.95 -22.48 11.38
N GLY A 335 -14.27 -22.78 10.28
CA GLY A 335 -13.66 -24.10 10.00
C GLY A 335 -12.29 -24.31 10.66
N SER A 336 -11.66 -23.26 11.18
CA SER A 336 -10.30 -23.23 11.73
C SER A 336 -10.22 -22.42 13.04
N VAL A 337 -11.15 -22.67 13.97
CA VAL A 337 -11.31 -21.89 15.22
C VAL A 337 -9.99 -21.77 16.01
N GLY A 338 -9.45 -20.56 16.10
CA GLY A 338 -8.19 -20.28 16.81
C GLY A 338 -6.93 -20.85 16.15
N VAL A 339 -7.03 -21.43 14.96
CA VAL A 339 -5.91 -21.93 14.16
C VAL A 339 -5.86 -21.13 12.87
N GLN A 340 -5.05 -20.08 12.83
CA GLN A 340 -4.95 -19.24 11.64
C GLN A 340 -4.44 -20.03 10.42
N GLN A 341 -5.01 -19.75 9.26
CA GLN A 341 -4.69 -20.35 7.97
C GLN A 341 -4.29 -19.25 6.98
N ILE A 342 -3.55 -19.59 5.92
CA ILE A 342 -3.32 -18.64 4.82
C ILE A 342 -4.54 -18.63 3.90
N LYS A 343 -5.07 -17.43 3.69
CA LYS A 343 -6.22 -17.14 2.84
C LYS A 343 -5.79 -16.45 1.56
N HIS A 344 -6.59 -16.61 0.51
CA HIS A 344 -6.43 -15.98 -0.79
C HIS A 344 -7.75 -15.42 -1.30
N SER A 345 -7.72 -14.23 -1.91
CA SER A 345 -8.79 -13.65 -2.71
C SER A 345 -8.18 -12.88 -3.88
N MET A 346 -8.91 -12.79 -5.00
CA MET A 346 -8.43 -12.12 -6.20
C MET A 346 -9.46 -11.18 -6.82
N SER A 347 -8.97 -10.21 -7.59
CA SER A 347 -9.77 -9.30 -8.40
C SER A 347 -9.25 -9.25 -9.83
N THR A 348 -10.17 -9.32 -10.80
CA THR A 348 -9.85 -9.23 -12.25
C THR A 348 -10.28 -7.91 -12.87
N ASP A 349 -10.70 -6.93 -12.07
CA ASP A 349 -11.33 -5.68 -12.52
C ASP A 349 -10.77 -4.42 -11.82
N GLY A 350 -9.52 -4.48 -11.34
CA GLY A 350 -8.87 -3.36 -10.64
C GLY A 350 -9.34 -3.18 -9.19
N GLY A 351 -9.78 -4.26 -8.54
CA GLY A 351 -10.28 -4.26 -7.16
C GLY A 351 -11.65 -3.62 -7.00
N ASN A 352 -12.48 -3.59 -8.06
CA ASN A 352 -13.88 -3.21 -7.94
C ASN A 352 -14.71 -4.36 -7.33
N ASN A 353 -14.42 -5.59 -7.73
CA ASN A 353 -14.98 -6.81 -7.14
C ASN A 353 -13.86 -7.78 -6.74
N TRP A 354 -14.12 -8.54 -5.69
CA TRP A 354 -13.22 -9.55 -5.13
C TRP A 354 -13.95 -10.90 -5.10
N THR A 355 -13.21 -12.01 -5.28
CA THR A 355 -13.77 -13.35 -5.11
C THR A 355 -14.17 -13.60 -3.65
N SER A 356 -14.95 -14.67 -3.41
CA SER A 356 -14.92 -15.28 -2.08
C SER A 356 -13.48 -15.66 -1.72
N TRP A 357 -13.15 -15.63 -0.43
CA TRP A 357 -11.86 -16.10 0.04
C TRP A 357 -11.80 -17.64 0.01
N GLU A 358 -10.61 -18.17 -0.22
CA GLU A 358 -10.28 -19.59 -0.05
C GLU A 358 -9.14 -19.75 0.96
N ASN A 359 -9.07 -20.86 1.68
CA ASN A 359 -7.88 -21.24 2.43
C ASN A 359 -6.95 -22.00 1.47
N ILE A 360 -5.68 -21.58 1.37
CA ILE A 360 -4.74 -22.10 0.37
C ILE A 360 -4.52 -23.61 0.56
N ILE A 361 -4.29 -24.07 1.81
CA ILE A 361 -4.15 -25.48 2.19
C ILE A 361 -4.72 -25.69 3.62
N PRO A 362 -5.99 -26.10 3.76
CA PRO A 362 -6.74 -26.01 5.03
C PRO A 362 -6.65 -27.26 5.94
N PHE A 363 -5.46 -27.78 6.26
CA PHE A 363 -5.34 -29.07 6.95
C PHE A 363 -4.19 -29.22 7.98
N ASP A 364 -3.56 -28.14 8.45
CA ASP A 364 -2.69 -28.25 9.64
C ASP A 364 -3.42 -27.88 10.94
N SER A 365 -3.22 -28.69 11.97
CA SER A 365 -3.66 -28.41 13.34
C SER A 365 -2.80 -27.34 14.04
N SER A 366 -1.95 -26.65 13.28
CA SER A 366 -0.94 -25.70 13.74
C SER A 366 -1.01 -24.44 12.89
N GLY A 367 -1.06 -23.25 13.50
CA GLY A 367 -1.26 -22.00 12.78
C GLY A 367 -0.23 -21.73 11.66
N GLN A 368 -0.71 -21.13 10.57
CA GLN A 368 0.05 -20.67 9.41
C GLN A 368 0.05 -19.13 9.36
N SER A 369 1.20 -18.51 9.13
CA SER A 369 1.39 -17.08 9.36
C SER A 369 2.34 -16.43 8.34
N ARG A 370 2.15 -15.12 8.15
CA ARG A 370 2.94 -14.23 7.27
C ARG A 370 3.15 -14.78 5.86
N PRO A 371 2.12 -14.74 5.01
CA PRO A 371 2.31 -15.02 3.60
C PRO A 371 3.10 -13.88 2.92
N ASP A 372 4.04 -14.27 2.06
CA ASP A 372 4.54 -13.45 0.95
C ASP A 372 4.24 -14.23 -0.35
N ALA A 373 4.07 -13.54 -1.47
CA ALA A 373 3.77 -14.17 -2.74
C ALA A 373 4.33 -13.37 -3.93
N VAL A 374 4.60 -14.03 -5.05
CA VAL A 374 5.07 -13.42 -6.30
C VAL A 374 4.33 -14.01 -7.50
N ALA A 375 4.12 -13.23 -8.54
CA ALA A 375 3.48 -13.69 -9.78
C ALA A 375 4.48 -13.72 -10.93
N ASP A 376 4.41 -14.74 -11.79
CA ASP A 376 5.21 -14.78 -13.02
C ASP A 376 4.51 -14.13 -14.22
N GLN A 377 5.25 -14.01 -15.32
CA GLN A 377 4.74 -13.48 -16.59
C GLN A 377 3.73 -14.42 -17.28
N SER A 378 3.63 -15.68 -16.84
CA SER A 378 2.63 -16.64 -17.33
C SER A 378 1.27 -16.43 -16.65
N GLY A 379 1.27 -15.91 -15.42
CA GLY A 379 0.10 -15.69 -14.56
C GLY A 379 0.00 -16.65 -13.37
N TYR A 380 1.00 -17.52 -13.16
CA TYR A 380 1.09 -18.33 -11.95
C TYR A 380 1.42 -17.43 -10.76
N LEU A 381 0.83 -17.74 -9.61
CA LEU A 381 1.15 -17.10 -8.34
C LEU A 381 1.85 -18.13 -7.44
N TYR A 382 2.91 -17.68 -6.78
CA TYR A 382 3.78 -18.48 -5.92
C TYR A 382 3.72 -17.90 -4.53
N ALA A 383 3.22 -18.64 -3.55
CA ALA A 383 3.11 -18.17 -2.17
C ALA A 383 4.05 -18.96 -1.25
N ALA A 384 4.65 -18.26 -0.29
CA ALA A 384 5.40 -18.83 0.81
C ALA A 384 4.92 -18.25 2.14
N TRP A 385 4.93 -19.06 3.20
CA TRP A 385 4.48 -18.70 4.54
C TRP A 385 5.25 -19.53 5.57
N TYR A 386 5.18 -19.18 6.85
CA TYR A 386 5.67 -20.08 7.91
C TYR A 386 4.51 -20.70 8.69
N GLY A 387 4.70 -21.92 9.19
CA GLY A 387 3.69 -22.60 10.01
C GLY A 387 4.21 -23.89 10.62
N GLY A 388 3.50 -24.44 11.60
CA GLY A 388 3.87 -25.71 12.21
C GLY A 388 3.72 -26.90 11.25
N VAL A 389 4.23 -28.06 11.65
CA VAL A 389 3.99 -29.35 10.98
C VAL A 389 3.39 -30.30 12.00
N SER A 390 2.32 -31.00 11.63
CA SER A 390 1.61 -31.89 12.55
C SER A 390 2.57 -32.94 13.15
N GLY A 391 2.55 -33.07 14.47
CA GLY A 391 3.43 -33.97 15.22
C GLY A 391 4.88 -33.50 15.41
N GLN A 392 5.27 -32.32 14.89
CA GLN A 392 6.62 -31.76 15.03
C GLN A 392 6.63 -30.45 15.82
N THR A 393 7.80 -30.12 16.38
CA THR A 393 8.05 -28.84 17.05
C THR A 393 8.72 -27.81 16.13
N GLY A 394 8.47 -26.53 16.44
CA GLY A 394 8.95 -25.37 15.68
C GLY A 394 8.19 -25.12 14.37
N THR A 395 8.34 -23.93 13.81
CA THR A 395 7.80 -23.57 12.48
C THR A 395 8.70 -24.02 11.32
N ARG A 396 8.10 -24.23 10.15
CA ARG A 396 8.77 -24.49 8.87
C ARG A 396 8.36 -23.44 7.84
N ILE A 397 9.23 -23.21 6.88
CA ILE A 397 8.89 -22.42 5.69
C ILE A 397 8.18 -23.35 4.70
N LYS A 398 6.96 -22.97 4.31
CA LYS A 398 6.07 -23.69 3.41
C LYS A 398 5.89 -22.89 2.11
N TYR A 399 5.52 -23.59 1.04
CA TYR A 399 5.29 -23.02 -0.28
C TYR A 399 4.18 -23.75 -1.04
N SER A 400 3.44 -23.03 -1.86
CA SER A 400 2.55 -23.60 -2.89
C SER A 400 2.45 -22.67 -4.11
N ARG A 401 1.98 -23.23 -5.23
CA ARG A 401 1.69 -22.52 -6.48
C ARG A 401 0.18 -22.53 -6.74
N TRP A 402 -0.39 -21.38 -7.05
CA TRP A 402 -1.71 -21.25 -7.65
C TRP A 402 -1.62 -21.34 -9.17
N ASP A 403 -2.45 -22.20 -9.75
CA ASP A 403 -2.49 -22.46 -11.17
C ASP A 403 -3.52 -21.57 -11.87
N VAL A 404 -3.08 -20.74 -12.82
CA VAL A 404 -3.96 -19.80 -13.54
C VAL A 404 -4.98 -20.50 -14.44
N GLY A 405 -4.69 -21.72 -14.89
CA GLY A 405 -5.56 -22.50 -15.78
C GLY A 405 -6.73 -23.13 -15.03
N SER A 406 -6.47 -23.80 -13.90
CA SER A 406 -7.52 -24.40 -13.06
C SER A 406 -8.08 -23.45 -12.00
N ARG A 407 -7.40 -22.33 -11.71
CA ARG A 407 -7.67 -21.39 -10.62
C ARG A 407 -7.65 -22.03 -9.23
N THR A 408 -6.70 -22.94 -9.00
CA THR A 408 -6.58 -23.69 -7.74
C THR A 408 -5.13 -23.72 -7.23
N TRP A 409 -4.97 -23.81 -5.92
CA TRP A 409 -3.67 -24.09 -5.30
C TRP A 409 -3.23 -25.55 -5.48
N GLY A 410 -1.93 -25.74 -5.65
CA GLY A 410 -1.26 -27.03 -5.58
C GLY A 410 -0.99 -27.48 -4.14
N GLN A 411 -0.39 -28.66 -4.02
CA GLN A 411 0.02 -29.22 -2.72
C GLN A 411 1.11 -28.39 -2.04
N ALA A 412 1.12 -28.41 -0.70
CA ALA A 412 2.16 -27.77 0.10
C ALA A 412 3.48 -28.49 -0.11
N GLN A 413 4.55 -27.72 -0.20
CA GLN A 413 5.91 -28.22 -0.05
C GLN A 413 6.54 -27.55 1.16
N ILE A 414 7.27 -28.31 1.96
CA ILE A 414 8.17 -27.75 2.97
C ILE A 414 9.43 -27.32 2.22
N VAL A 415 9.75 -26.02 2.25
CA VAL A 415 10.97 -25.47 1.66
C VAL A 415 12.16 -25.72 2.57
N ALA A 416 11.99 -25.39 3.85
CA ALA A 416 13.06 -25.43 4.83
C ALA A 416 12.54 -25.49 6.27
N GLY A 417 13.44 -25.89 7.17
CA GLY A 417 13.28 -25.78 8.61
C GLY A 417 13.69 -27.06 9.33
N ILE A 418 13.90 -26.94 10.63
CA ILE A 418 14.56 -27.94 11.47
C ILE A 418 13.68 -28.21 12.67
N GLU A 419 13.50 -29.48 13.04
CA GLU A 419 12.72 -29.83 14.22
C GLU A 419 13.32 -29.23 15.50
N GLY A 420 12.45 -28.69 16.35
CA GLY A 420 12.84 -27.92 17.54
C GLY A 420 13.10 -26.43 17.30
N PHE A 421 13.25 -25.98 16.04
CA PHE A 421 13.58 -24.59 15.72
C PHE A 421 12.45 -23.88 14.97
N ASP A 422 12.22 -22.62 15.33
CA ASP A 422 11.32 -21.73 14.61
C ASP A 422 12.04 -21.09 13.41
N GLN A 423 11.35 -21.01 12.28
CA GLN A 423 11.75 -20.30 11.07
C GLN A 423 10.65 -19.31 10.70
N LYS A 424 10.97 -18.02 10.56
CA LYS A 424 10.02 -16.89 10.54
C LYS A 424 10.49 -15.76 9.59
N HIS A 425 9.64 -14.73 9.46
CA HIS A 425 9.88 -13.48 8.72
C HIS A 425 10.52 -13.71 7.34
N LEU A 426 9.81 -14.40 6.46
CA LEU A 426 10.30 -14.65 5.11
C LEU A 426 10.05 -13.46 4.18
N SER A 427 10.81 -13.43 3.07
CA SER A 427 10.43 -12.67 1.88
C SER A 427 10.81 -13.42 0.61
N LEU A 428 9.94 -13.31 -0.40
CA LEU A 428 9.99 -14.04 -1.66
C LEU A 428 10.07 -13.05 -2.83
N ALA A 429 10.99 -13.29 -3.75
CA ALA A 429 11.09 -12.59 -5.03
C ALA A 429 11.19 -13.59 -6.19
N ILE A 430 10.81 -13.18 -7.40
CA ILE A 430 11.06 -13.94 -8.64
C ILE A 430 11.97 -13.13 -9.57
N ASP A 431 13.05 -13.76 -10.07
CA ASP A 431 13.93 -13.10 -11.03
C ASP A 431 13.50 -13.34 -12.49
N LYS A 432 14.07 -12.54 -13.40
CA LYS A 432 13.81 -12.61 -14.86
C LYS A 432 14.26 -13.93 -15.50
N SER A 433 14.99 -14.80 -14.78
CA SER A 433 15.29 -16.17 -15.20
C SER A 433 14.23 -17.18 -14.77
N ASN A 434 13.10 -16.74 -14.22
CA ASN A 434 12.05 -17.59 -13.67
C ASN A 434 12.57 -18.46 -12.50
N THR A 435 13.45 -17.89 -11.67
CA THR A 435 13.93 -18.53 -10.44
C THR A 435 13.35 -17.80 -9.23
N LEU A 436 12.65 -18.53 -8.36
CA LEU A 436 12.23 -18.00 -7.06
C LEU A 436 13.44 -17.87 -6.13
N ARG A 437 13.48 -16.77 -5.38
CA ARG A 437 14.51 -16.45 -4.39
C ARG A 437 13.82 -16.19 -3.05
N LEU A 438 14.15 -16.99 -2.05
CA LEU A 438 13.48 -16.97 -0.75
C LEU A 438 14.51 -16.73 0.36
N VAL A 439 14.22 -15.77 1.23
CA VAL A 439 14.94 -15.54 2.49
C VAL A 439 14.00 -15.67 3.66
N TRP A 440 14.53 -16.03 4.83
CA TRP A 440 13.82 -16.09 6.11
C TRP A 440 14.86 -16.02 7.26
N ASP A 441 14.43 -15.84 8.50
CA ASP A 441 15.30 -15.97 9.66
C ASP A 441 14.91 -17.14 10.57
N GLY A 442 15.90 -17.68 11.25
CA GLY A 442 15.70 -18.64 12.33
C GLY A 442 17.03 -19.23 12.84
N PRO A 443 17.07 -19.70 14.10
CA PRO A 443 18.19 -20.50 14.60
C PRO A 443 18.32 -21.85 13.88
N ASP A 444 19.44 -22.54 14.10
CA ASP A 444 19.72 -23.89 13.59
C ASP A 444 20.62 -24.70 14.53
N ASN A 445 20.84 -25.99 14.22
CA ASN A 445 21.64 -26.92 15.03
C ASN A 445 23.06 -26.43 15.35
N SER A 446 23.63 -25.53 14.56
CA SER A 446 24.97 -24.99 14.75
C SER A 446 24.98 -23.55 15.29
N ASN A 447 23.83 -22.87 15.28
CA ASN A 447 23.70 -21.45 15.60
C ASN A 447 22.46 -21.21 16.49
N PRO A 448 22.65 -20.97 17.81
CA PRO A 448 21.53 -20.72 18.72
C PRO A 448 20.88 -19.34 18.51
N ASN A 449 21.60 -18.40 17.91
CA ASN A 449 21.05 -17.11 17.47
C ASN A 449 20.25 -17.29 16.18
N SER A 450 19.24 -16.43 15.96
CA SER A 450 18.58 -16.38 14.65
C SER A 450 19.56 -15.88 13.59
N LEU A 451 19.62 -16.55 12.45
CA LEU A 451 20.42 -16.16 11.29
C LEU A 451 19.54 -16.07 10.05
N VAL A 452 19.82 -15.11 9.17
CA VAL A 452 19.14 -15.01 7.87
C VAL A 452 19.64 -16.11 6.94
N LYS A 453 18.68 -16.86 6.40
CA LYS A 453 18.86 -18.01 5.51
C LYS A 453 18.35 -17.68 4.12
N TYR A 454 18.86 -18.40 3.13
CA TYR A 454 18.52 -18.24 1.72
C TYR A 454 18.35 -19.61 1.04
N SER A 455 17.38 -19.71 0.12
CA SER A 455 17.22 -20.82 -0.83
C SER A 455 16.57 -20.32 -2.14
N SER A 456 16.63 -21.13 -3.19
CA SER A 456 16.09 -20.81 -4.50
C SER A 456 15.47 -22.01 -5.22
N LEU A 457 14.53 -21.75 -6.13
CA LEU A 457 13.80 -22.74 -6.93
C LEU A 457 13.75 -22.31 -8.39
N ASN A 458 14.50 -22.99 -9.27
CA ASN A 458 14.49 -22.72 -10.72
C ASN A 458 13.28 -23.39 -11.38
N LEU A 459 12.31 -22.60 -11.84
CA LEU A 459 11.03 -23.08 -12.35
C LEU A 459 11.10 -23.59 -13.81
N ASN A 460 12.22 -23.40 -14.51
CA ASN A 460 12.42 -23.91 -15.87
C ASN A 460 12.83 -25.39 -15.91
N LEU A 461 13.16 -25.98 -14.76
CA LEU A 461 13.46 -27.40 -14.66
C LEU A 461 12.17 -28.22 -14.80
N SER A 462 12.25 -29.40 -15.42
CA SER A 462 11.10 -30.32 -15.52
C SER A 462 10.59 -30.79 -14.15
N THR A 463 11.50 -30.87 -13.17
CA THR A 463 11.21 -31.17 -11.77
C THR A 463 11.91 -30.13 -10.89
N PRO A 464 11.32 -28.93 -10.69
CA PRO A 464 11.90 -27.91 -9.82
C PRO A 464 12.07 -28.43 -8.39
N GLN A 465 13.24 -28.24 -7.80
CA GLN A 465 13.54 -28.56 -6.40
C GLN A 465 14.24 -27.37 -5.74
N TRP A 466 13.93 -27.13 -4.47
CA TRP A 466 14.59 -26.07 -3.70
C TRP A 466 16.05 -26.44 -3.43
N THR A 467 16.95 -25.46 -3.55
CA THR A 467 18.36 -25.65 -3.19
C THR A 467 18.49 -25.89 -1.68
N ALA A 468 19.51 -26.64 -1.27
CA ALA A 468 19.93 -26.65 0.14
C ALA A 468 20.12 -25.22 0.64
N TRP A 469 19.65 -24.94 1.84
CA TRP A 469 19.66 -23.58 2.39
C TRP A 469 21.05 -23.20 2.90
N THR A 470 21.38 -21.91 2.84
CA THR A 470 22.62 -21.34 3.36
C THR A 470 22.34 -20.12 4.22
N ASN A 471 23.14 -19.90 5.27
CA ASN A 471 23.10 -18.65 6.02
C ASN A 471 23.72 -17.53 5.14
N VAL A 472 23.00 -16.42 4.94
CA VAL A 472 23.44 -15.26 4.14
C VAL A 472 24.66 -14.60 4.79
N ASN A 473 24.65 -14.50 6.12
CA ASN A 473 25.76 -14.00 6.92
C ASN A 473 26.00 -14.93 8.11
N ALA A 474 27.00 -15.81 8.02
CA ALA A 474 27.12 -16.96 8.92
C ALA A 474 27.79 -16.69 10.28
N ILE A 475 28.44 -15.54 10.50
CA ILE A 475 29.29 -15.32 11.69
C ILE A 475 29.16 -13.87 12.21
N THR A 476 28.33 -13.66 13.23
CA THR A 476 28.25 -12.34 13.92
C THR A 476 28.14 -12.39 15.44
N GLY A 477 27.76 -13.51 16.06
CA GLY A 477 27.45 -13.55 17.50
C GLY A 477 26.21 -12.73 17.90
N LEU A 478 25.51 -12.15 16.91
CA LEU A 478 24.26 -11.38 17.04
C LEU A 478 23.09 -12.20 16.52
N ASN A 479 21.87 -11.83 16.91
CA ASN A 479 20.67 -12.26 16.21
C ASN A 479 20.52 -11.46 14.92
N GLN A 480 19.99 -12.10 13.88
CA GLN A 480 19.60 -11.49 12.61
C GLN A 480 18.11 -11.78 12.42
N SER A 481 17.30 -10.77 12.06
CA SER A 481 15.87 -11.00 11.78
C SER A 481 15.32 -10.09 10.68
N ASP A 482 14.06 -10.35 10.32
CA ASP A 482 13.26 -9.54 9.41
C ASP A 482 13.95 -9.27 8.05
N PRO A 483 14.42 -10.34 7.36
CA PRO A 483 15.05 -10.18 6.06
C PRO A 483 14.05 -9.75 4.99
N ILE A 484 14.52 -8.90 4.09
CA ILE A 484 13.84 -8.49 2.86
C ILE A 484 14.78 -8.73 1.67
N ILE A 485 14.22 -9.19 0.55
CA ILE A 485 14.97 -9.52 -0.67
C ILE A 485 14.62 -8.55 -1.81
N SER A 486 15.61 -8.26 -2.66
CA SER A 486 15.44 -7.53 -3.92
C SER A 486 16.29 -8.16 -5.02
N ILE A 487 15.81 -8.13 -6.26
CA ILE A 487 16.51 -8.66 -7.44
C ILE A 487 17.20 -7.52 -8.17
N GLY A 488 18.52 -7.46 -8.09
CA GLY A 488 19.38 -6.54 -8.84
C GLY A 488 19.64 -6.96 -10.29
N PRO A 489 20.51 -6.23 -11.02
CA PRO A 489 20.91 -6.56 -12.38
C PRO A 489 21.45 -7.99 -12.50
N ALA A 490 21.28 -8.60 -13.68
CA ALA A 490 21.68 -9.98 -13.98
C ALA A 490 21.15 -11.05 -13.00
N GLY A 491 20.08 -10.78 -12.25
CA GLY A 491 19.53 -11.70 -11.25
C GLY A 491 20.29 -11.71 -9.91
N THR A 492 21.11 -10.68 -9.66
CA THR A 492 21.84 -10.50 -8.40
C THR A 492 20.88 -10.46 -7.21
N VAL A 493 21.11 -11.28 -6.19
CA VAL A 493 20.25 -11.32 -4.99
C VAL A 493 20.77 -10.34 -3.94
N LEU A 494 20.00 -9.30 -3.65
CA LEU A 494 20.24 -8.37 -2.55
C LEU A 494 19.39 -8.77 -1.35
N VAL A 495 19.99 -8.85 -0.18
CA VAL A 495 19.30 -9.16 1.07
C VAL A 495 19.61 -8.06 2.09
N ALA A 496 18.58 -7.51 2.73
CA ALA A 496 18.73 -6.61 3.86
C ALA A 496 18.04 -7.18 5.10
N TRP A 497 18.59 -6.92 6.29
CA TRP A 497 18.12 -7.47 7.57
C TRP A 497 18.55 -6.59 8.74
N GLN A 498 18.04 -6.86 9.94
CA GLN A 498 18.45 -6.18 11.17
C GLN A 498 19.27 -7.10 12.09
N GLU A 499 20.34 -6.59 12.69
CA GLU A 499 21.22 -7.29 13.66
C GLU A 499 21.10 -6.68 15.06
N TRP A 500 20.98 -7.53 16.09
CA TRP A 500 20.67 -7.12 17.46
C TRP A 500 21.16 -8.12 18.53
N THR A 501 21.22 -7.65 19.79
CA THR A 501 21.51 -8.46 20.99
C THR A 501 20.29 -8.56 21.91
N GLY A 502 20.20 -9.64 22.69
CA GLY A 502 19.12 -9.87 23.66
C GLY A 502 18.20 -11.02 23.26
N SER A 503 16.98 -11.01 23.80
CA SER A 503 15.96 -12.07 23.61
C SER A 503 14.79 -11.71 22.69
N ASP A 504 14.54 -10.43 22.43
CA ASP A 504 13.42 -9.95 21.60
C ASP A 504 13.83 -8.76 20.72
N SER A 505 13.62 -8.89 19.40
CA SER A 505 13.95 -7.85 18.42
C SER A 505 13.09 -6.59 18.56
N LEU A 506 11.88 -6.71 19.12
CA LEU A 506 10.97 -5.58 19.30
C LEU A 506 11.50 -4.61 20.37
N THR A 507 11.95 -5.16 21.50
CA THR A 507 12.46 -4.40 22.65
C THR A 507 13.97 -4.12 22.62
N ALA A 508 14.75 -4.80 21.76
CA ALA A 508 16.17 -4.52 21.56
C ALA A 508 16.45 -3.05 21.19
N THR A 509 17.54 -2.50 21.70
CA THR A 509 18.05 -1.16 21.39
C THR A 509 19.39 -1.24 20.65
N ASN A 510 19.80 -0.16 20.00
CA ASN A 510 21.00 -0.10 19.14
C ASN A 510 21.01 -1.16 18.02
N VAL A 511 19.82 -1.54 17.53
CA VAL A 511 19.67 -2.44 16.39
C VAL A 511 20.27 -1.80 15.15
N SER A 512 21.02 -2.58 14.37
CA SER A 512 21.70 -2.11 13.15
C SER A 512 21.12 -2.79 11.93
N VAL A 513 20.79 -2.03 10.89
CA VAL A 513 20.30 -2.59 9.62
C VAL A 513 21.47 -2.73 8.64
N TYR A 514 21.54 -3.86 7.95
CA TYR A 514 22.54 -4.17 6.95
C TYR A 514 21.90 -4.57 5.62
N ILE A 515 22.66 -4.43 4.54
CA ILE A 515 22.37 -4.96 3.21
C ILE A 515 23.62 -5.65 2.65
N MET A 516 23.44 -6.74 1.89
CA MET A 516 24.52 -7.51 1.26
C MET A 516 24.02 -8.11 -0.07
N ILE A 517 24.91 -8.24 -1.05
CA ILE A 517 24.74 -9.14 -2.18
C ILE A 517 25.02 -10.57 -1.71
N SER A 518 24.02 -11.45 -1.80
CA SER A 518 24.14 -12.86 -1.37
C SER A 518 25.30 -13.56 -2.07
N GLY A 519 26.14 -14.26 -1.30
CA GLY A 519 27.38 -14.89 -1.77
C GLY A 519 28.59 -13.96 -1.90
N VAL A 520 28.44 -12.64 -1.73
CA VAL A 520 29.53 -11.65 -1.84
C VAL A 520 29.74 -10.96 -0.49
N ALA A 521 30.39 -11.63 0.46
CA ALA A 521 30.52 -11.18 1.85
C ALA A 521 31.08 -9.75 2.00
N GLN A 522 32.02 -9.35 1.14
CA GLN A 522 32.64 -8.01 1.14
C GLN A 522 31.66 -6.87 0.76
N SER A 523 30.45 -7.18 0.29
CA SER A 523 29.41 -6.19 0.01
C SER A 523 28.59 -5.79 1.25
N LYS A 524 28.74 -6.48 2.40
CA LYS A 524 27.97 -6.20 3.63
C LYS A 524 28.16 -4.74 4.03
N THR A 525 27.09 -3.98 3.94
CA THR A 525 27.05 -2.55 4.21
C THR A 525 26.03 -2.26 5.28
N GLN A 526 26.41 -1.50 6.31
CA GLN A 526 25.48 -0.98 7.30
C GLN A 526 24.73 0.22 6.71
N LEU A 527 23.42 0.29 6.89
CA LEU A 527 22.65 1.48 6.52
C LEU A 527 22.98 2.64 7.46
N GLY A 528 22.90 3.86 6.94
CA GLY A 528 23.36 5.04 7.66
C GLY A 528 22.59 5.33 8.96
N SER A 529 23.33 5.74 9.99
CA SER A 529 22.83 5.93 11.36
C SER A 529 22.73 7.39 11.80
N SER A 530 22.70 8.34 10.86
CA SER A 530 22.74 9.79 11.17
C SER A 530 21.52 10.30 11.96
N PHE A 531 20.38 9.61 11.85
CA PHE A 531 19.18 9.91 12.65
C PHE A 531 19.19 9.19 14.00
N SER A 532 19.67 7.94 14.04
CA SER A 532 19.78 7.15 15.27
C SER A 532 20.72 5.96 15.12
N THR A 533 21.28 5.50 16.25
CA THR A 533 21.97 4.20 16.35
C THR A 533 21.02 3.01 16.39
N ASN A 534 19.71 3.22 16.56
CA ASN A 534 18.70 2.16 16.58
C ASN A 534 17.85 2.22 15.31
N ASN A 535 18.06 1.24 14.44
CA ASN A 535 17.48 1.14 13.11
C ASN A 535 16.82 -0.24 12.98
N LYS A 536 15.57 -0.30 12.50
CA LYS A 536 14.76 -1.52 12.40
C LYS A 536 13.97 -1.57 11.10
N TRP A 537 13.40 -2.74 10.79
CA TRP A 537 12.40 -2.92 9.72
C TRP A 537 12.89 -2.47 8.32
N PRO A 538 13.96 -3.08 7.76
CA PRO A 538 14.34 -2.83 6.38
C PRO A 538 13.23 -3.23 5.41
N VAL A 539 12.98 -2.38 4.41
CA VAL A 539 12.05 -2.65 3.32
C VAL A 539 12.67 -2.23 1.99
N MET A 540 12.56 -3.07 0.96
CA MET A 540 13.12 -2.86 -0.37
C MET A 540 12.06 -3.13 -1.43
N SER A 541 12.25 -2.58 -2.63
CA SER A 541 11.43 -2.96 -3.80
C SER A 541 11.83 -4.36 -4.25
N GLU A 542 10.86 -5.15 -4.71
CA GLU A 542 11.14 -6.51 -5.18
C GLU A 542 12.09 -6.52 -6.39
N ASP A 543 11.89 -5.60 -7.33
CA ASP A 543 12.76 -5.39 -8.49
C ASP A 543 13.70 -4.18 -8.26
N SER A 544 15.00 -4.41 -8.45
CA SER A 544 16.09 -3.42 -8.56
C SER A 544 16.93 -3.66 -9.83
N SER A 545 16.42 -4.43 -10.80
CA SER A 545 17.16 -4.89 -11.98
C SER A 545 17.46 -3.80 -13.01
N SER A 546 16.92 -2.60 -12.82
CA SER A 546 17.36 -1.36 -13.49
C SER A 546 18.72 -0.84 -12.99
N GLY A 547 19.29 -1.47 -11.96
CA GLY A 547 20.58 -1.06 -11.38
C GLY A 547 20.46 0.05 -10.34
N ILE A 548 19.26 0.34 -9.82
CA ILE A 548 19.07 1.26 -8.70
C ILE A 548 18.45 0.50 -7.53
N VAL A 549 19.26 0.25 -6.50
CA VAL A 549 18.83 -0.38 -5.24
C VAL A 549 18.20 0.68 -4.36
N ARG A 550 16.99 0.42 -3.86
CA ARG A 550 16.22 1.34 -3.02
C ARG A 550 15.81 0.65 -1.73
N ILE A 551 16.05 1.31 -0.60
CA ILE A 551 15.77 0.77 0.73
C ILE A 551 15.24 1.85 1.67
N ALA A 552 14.26 1.50 2.49
CA ALA A 552 13.80 2.30 3.61
C ALA A 552 13.88 1.49 4.92
N TRP A 553 13.98 2.19 6.05
CA TRP A 553 14.03 1.59 7.39
C TRP A 553 13.56 2.59 8.44
N LEU A 554 13.23 2.12 9.64
CA LEU A 554 12.80 2.97 10.75
C LEU A 554 13.98 3.28 11.66
N SER A 555 14.21 4.55 12.00
CA SER A 555 15.31 5.01 12.85
C SER A 555 14.79 5.78 14.06
N GLY A 556 15.25 5.44 15.26
CA GLY A 556 14.91 6.14 16.51
C GLY A 556 14.96 5.26 17.76
N GLN A 557 15.24 5.85 18.92
CA GLN A 557 15.23 5.19 20.24
C GLN A 557 13.89 5.35 20.98
N GLY A 558 12.99 6.20 20.47
CA GLY A 558 11.71 6.57 21.04
C GLY A 558 10.97 7.48 20.07
N ALA A 559 9.68 7.75 20.32
CA ALA A 559 8.89 8.63 19.46
C ALA A 559 9.38 10.10 19.54
N PRO A 560 9.41 10.85 18.42
CA PRO A 560 9.10 10.40 17.05
C PRO A 560 10.23 9.56 16.44
N TYR A 561 9.85 8.53 15.68
CA TYR A 561 10.74 7.75 14.83
C TYR A 561 10.78 8.36 13.42
N THR A 562 11.96 8.35 12.80
CA THR A 562 12.15 8.75 11.40
C THR A 562 12.01 7.53 10.50
N ILE A 563 11.17 7.61 9.46
CA ILE A 563 11.29 6.71 8.32
C ILE A 563 12.42 7.25 7.44
N CYS A 564 13.50 6.49 7.32
CA CYS A 564 14.67 6.82 6.51
C CYS A 564 14.59 6.13 5.15
N TYR A 565 15.13 6.78 4.12
CA TYR A 565 15.28 6.24 2.77
C TYR A 565 16.72 6.41 2.29
N GLY A 566 17.22 5.44 1.51
CA GLY A 566 18.49 5.50 0.82
C GLY A 566 18.43 4.76 -0.51
N GLN A 567 19.29 5.16 -1.45
CA GLN A 567 19.46 4.47 -2.73
C GLN A 567 20.91 4.45 -3.19
N THR A 568 21.24 3.49 -4.06
CA THR A 568 22.55 3.40 -4.70
C THR A 568 22.44 2.79 -6.10
N SER A 569 23.40 3.12 -6.96
CA SER A 569 23.54 2.50 -8.28
C SER A 569 24.40 1.25 -8.17
N LEU A 570 23.85 0.11 -8.57
CA LEU A 570 24.52 -1.18 -8.64
C LEU A 570 24.79 -1.53 -10.10
N THR A 571 26.07 -1.69 -10.47
CA THR A 571 26.48 -2.01 -11.83
C THR A 571 27.21 -3.35 -11.85
N VAL A 572 26.52 -4.37 -12.35
CA VAL A 572 27.05 -5.72 -12.58
C VAL A 572 27.26 -5.88 -14.09
N SER A 573 28.46 -6.30 -14.50
CA SER A 573 28.86 -6.51 -15.91
C SER A 573 28.47 -7.89 -16.41
#